data_AF-A0A2R4C3Z8-F1
#
_entry.id   AF-A0A2R4C3Z8-F1
#
_cell.length_a   1.000
_cell.length_b   1.000
_cell.length_c   1.000
_cell.angle_alpha   90.00
_cell.angle_beta   90.00
_cell.angle_gamma   90.00
#
_symmetry.space_group_name_H-M   'P 1'
#
loop_
_entity.id
_entity.type
_entity.pdbx_description
1 polymer ?
#
loop_
_entity_poly.entity_id
_entity_poly.type
_entity_poly.pdbx_seq_one_letter_code
_entity_poly.pdbx_strand_id
1 'polypeptide(L)'
;MSLIGRRAKREVVDVPEPRRPDQSLARLLHVRKQRLGRLERERNEARQQWRAARTALRERKEAWRQAVDAAHAFWQAARDGFLQMSTTSGDLRKAKAAYERMKEDAARVHLGWREQLGRCDAAQRTFFTALERVLAANRQQEKLGILNDELRQLAARNEE
;
A
#
# COMPACT_ATOMS: atom_id res chain seq x y z
N MET A 1 -78.08 36.86 40.32
CA MET A 1 -76.93 36.52 41.19
C MET A 1 -76.16 35.40 40.53
N SER A 2 -74.96 35.70 40.02
CA SER A 2 -74.17 34.81 39.17
C SER A 2 -73.34 33.82 40.00
N LEU A 3 -73.55 32.52 39.79
CA LEU A 3 -72.70 31.47 40.35
C LEU A 3 -71.45 31.32 39.47
N ILE A 4 -70.33 31.84 39.97
CA ILE A 4 -69.02 31.77 39.34
C ILE A 4 -68.53 30.32 39.37
N GLY A 5 -68.37 29.72 38.18
CA GLY A 5 -67.83 28.38 38.00
C GLY A 5 -66.42 28.25 38.59
N ARG A 6 -66.22 27.26 39.46
CA ARG A 6 -64.90 26.88 39.97
C ARG A 6 -64.09 26.29 38.82
N ARG A 7 -63.13 27.06 38.30
CA ARG A 7 -62.06 26.55 37.42
C ARG A 7 -61.25 25.49 38.18
N ALA A 8 -61.33 24.24 37.72
CA ALA A 8 -60.43 23.18 38.14
C ALA A 8 -58.98 23.60 37.87
N LYS A 9 -58.14 23.62 38.91
CA LYS A 9 -56.70 23.85 38.77
C LYS A 9 -56.11 22.66 38.01
N ARG A 10 -55.49 22.92 36.86
CA ARG A 10 -54.71 21.93 36.12
C ARG A 10 -53.47 21.60 36.96
N GLU A 11 -53.31 20.35 37.35
CA GLU A 11 -52.04 19.87 37.92
C GLU A 11 -50.96 19.98 36.83
N VAL A 12 -49.81 20.55 37.20
CA VAL A 12 -48.65 20.59 36.32
C VAL A 12 -48.12 19.17 36.27
N VAL A 13 -48.42 18.47 35.17
CA VAL A 13 -47.79 17.18 34.87
C VAL A 13 -46.29 17.46 34.74
N ASP A 14 -45.49 16.88 35.63
CA ASP A 14 -44.04 16.94 35.54
C ASP A 14 -43.64 16.08 34.33
N VAL A 15 -43.56 16.72 33.17
CA VAL A 15 -43.18 16.04 31.93
C VAL A 15 -41.69 15.73 32.05
N PRO A 16 -41.29 14.45 32.08
CA PRO A 16 -39.87 14.11 32.14
C PRO A 16 -39.15 14.73 30.95
N GLU A 17 -38.06 15.46 31.22
CA GLU A 17 -37.26 16.08 30.16
C GLU A 17 -36.87 15.04 29.10
N PRO A 18 -36.95 15.38 27.80
CA PRO A 18 -36.53 14.50 26.73
C PRO A 18 -35.10 14.04 26.96
N ARG A 19 -34.88 12.72 27.03
CA ARG A 19 -33.54 12.16 27.16
C ARG A 19 -32.70 12.59 25.96
N ARG A 20 -31.52 13.16 26.21
CA ARG A 20 -30.59 13.55 25.14
C ARG A 20 -30.23 12.30 24.30
N PRO A 21 -30.27 12.39 22.96
CA PRO A 21 -29.94 11.26 22.10
C PRO A 21 -28.46 10.88 22.26
N ASP A 22 -28.18 9.58 22.37
CA ASP A 22 -26.80 9.09 22.51
C ASP A 22 -26.01 9.35 21.20
N GLN A 23 -24.93 10.11 21.32
CA GLN A 23 -24.02 10.43 20.21
C GLN A 23 -22.75 9.58 20.20
N SER A 24 -22.62 8.61 21.10
CA SER A 24 -21.43 7.76 21.27
C SER A 24 -21.01 7.08 19.95
N LEU A 25 -21.98 6.48 19.25
CA LEU A 25 -21.76 5.77 17.99
C LEU A 25 -21.41 6.73 16.84
N ALA A 26 -22.07 7.88 16.75
CA ALA A 26 -21.76 8.91 15.76
C ALA A 26 -20.33 9.47 15.95
N ARG A 27 -19.90 9.68 17.19
CA ARG A 27 -18.51 10.09 17.52
C ARG A 27 -17.52 8.99 17.15
N LEU A 28 -17.84 7.72 17.44
CA LEU A 28 -17.00 6.58 17.07
C LEU A 28 -16.82 6.48 15.54
N LEU A 29 -17.91 6.64 14.78
CA LEU A 29 -17.89 6.66 13.31
C LEU A 29 -17.01 7.79 12.76
N HIS A 30 -17.06 8.97 13.38
CA HIS A 30 -16.22 10.10 13.00
C HIS A 30 -14.73 9.80 13.20
N VAL A 31 -14.34 9.33 14.40
CA VAL A 31 -12.95 8.96 14.69
C VAL A 31 -12.45 7.85 13.77
N ARG A 32 -13.28 6.84 13.52
CA ARG A 32 -12.92 5.74 12.61
C ARG A 32 -12.79 6.20 11.17
N LYS A 33 -13.61 7.13 10.69
CA LYS A 33 -13.45 7.75 9.37
C LYS A 33 -12.10 8.46 9.23
N GLN A 34 -11.67 9.20 10.26
CA GLN A 34 -10.34 9.83 10.26
C GLN A 34 -9.20 8.78 10.22
N ARG A 35 -9.31 7.72 11.03
CA ARG A 35 -8.33 6.61 11.04
C ARG A 35 -8.27 5.87 9.71
N LEU A 36 -9.41 5.64 9.07
CA LEU A 36 -9.50 5.05 7.74
C LEU A 36 -8.75 5.91 6.72
N GLY A 37 -8.98 7.24 6.72
CA GLY A 37 -8.25 8.15 5.84
C GLY A 37 -6.73 8.17 6.07
N ARG A 38 -6.26 7.86 7.29
CA ARG A 38 -4.83 7.62 7.56
C ARG A 38 -4.36 6.29 6.95
N LEU A 39 -5.08 5.19 7.16
CA LEU A 39 -4.74 3.88 6.60
C LEU A 39 -4.70 3.89 5.07
N GLU A 40 -5.61 4.62 4.43
CA GLU A 40 -5.63 4.78 2.97
C GLU A 40 -4.40 5.54 2.45
N ARG A 41 -3.94 6.55 3.17
CA ARG A 41 -2.68 7.27 2.87
C ARG A 41 -1.49 6.33 3.02
N GLU A 42 -1.37 5.63 4.14
CA GLU A 42 -0.30 4.65 4.38
C GLU A 42 -0.27 3.55 3.30
N ARG A 43 -1.44 3.03 2.89
CA ARG A 43 -1.55 2.08 1.76
C ARG A 43 -1.08 2.71 0.45
N ASN A 44 -1.46 3.95 0.16
CA ASN A 44 -1.05 4.63 -1.06
C ASN A 44 0.47 4.87 -1.09
N GLU A 45 1.06 5.29 0.02
CA GLU A 45 2.51 5.42 0.18
C GLU A 45 3.22 4.08 -0.04
N ALA A 46 2.75 3.02 0.61
CA ALA A 46 3.28 1.67 0.42
C ALA A 46 3.16 1.19 -1.04
N ARG A 47 2.07 1.54 -1.73
CA ARG A 47 1.89 1.24 -3.16
C ARG A 47 2.93 1.95 -4.02
N GLN A 48 3.21 3.22 -3.76
CA GLN A 48 4.21 3.97 -4.52
C GLN A 48 5.62 3.43 -4.25
N GLN A 49 5.94 3.11 -3.00
CA GLN A 49 7.21 2.47 -2.64
C GLN A 49 7.38 1.12 -3.35
N TRP A 50 6.34 0.27 -3.37
CA TRP A 50 6.40 -1.00 -4.08
C TRP A 50 6.58 -0.82 -5.58
N ARG A 51 5.90 0.16 -6.19
CA ARG A 51 6.09 0.49 -7.62
C ARG A 51 7.51 0.96 -7.92
N ALA A 52 8.06 1.85 -7.10
CA ALA A 52 9.44 2.32 -7.24
C ALA A 52 10.43 1.16 -7.11
N ALA A 53 10.24 0.27 -6.13
CA ALA A 53 11.08 -0.91 -5.96
C ALA A 53 10.99 -1.87 -7.17
N ARG A 54 9.81 -2.05 -7.77
CA ARG A 54 9.65 -2.84 -9.00
C ARG A 54 10.37 -2.24 -10.19
N THR A 55 10.33 -0.92 -10.34
CA THR A 55 11.07 -0.22 -11.41
C THR A 55 12.57 -0.41 -11.22
N ALA A 56 13.09 -0.14 -10.02
CA ALA A 56 14.51 -0.33 -9.70
C ALA A 56 14.97 -1.79 -9.90
N LEU A 57 14.14 -2.76 -9.52
CA LEU A 57 14.40 -4.19 -9.75
C LEU A 57 14.54 -4.50 -11.24
N ARG A 58 13.63 -3.97 -12.07
CA ARG A 58 13.65 -4.17 -13.53
C ARG A 58 14.89 -3.55 -14.15
N GLU A 59 15.24 -2.33 -13.77
CA GLU A 59 16.44 -1.63 -14.25
C GLU A 59 17.71 -2.41 -13.90
N ARG A 60 17.83 -2.92 -12.67
CA ARG A 60 18.99 -3.72 -12.26
C ARG A 60 19.05 -5.07 -12.98
N LYS A 61 17.91 -5.70 -13.22
CA LYS A 61 17.84 -6.94 -14.00
C LYS A 61 18.31 -6.70 -15.43
N GLU A 62 17.90 -5.60 -16.03
CA GLU A 62 18.28 -5.21 -17.38
C GLU A 62 19.79 -4.90 -17.46
N ALA A 63 20.32 -4.13 -16.50
CA ALA A 63 21.75 -3.86 -16.41
C ALA A 63 22.59 -5.15 -16.28
N TRP A 64 22.11 -6.13 -15.50
CA TRP A 64 22.77 -7.43 -15.41
C TRP A 64 22.80 -8.16 -16.76
N ARG A 65 21.68 -8.20 -17.48
CA ARG A 65 21.60 -8.83 -18.81
C ARG A 65 22.55 -8.16 -19.79
N GLN A 66 22.54 -6.84 -19.84
CA GLN A 66 23.44 -6.07 -20.69
C GLN A 66 24.91 -6.33 -20.38
N ALA A 67 25.29 -6.45 -19.09
CA ALA A 67 26.66 -6.78 -18.70
C ALA A 67 27.07 -8.19 -19.15
N VAL A 68 26.18 -9.17 -19.04
CA VAL A 68 26.39 -10.54 -19.53
C VAL A 68 26.55 -10.56 -21.04
N ASP A 69 25.62 -9.94 -21.77
CA ASP A 69 25.62 -9.89 -23.23
C ASP A 69 26.86 -9.17 -23.76
N ALA A 70 27.26 -8.06 -23.13
CA ALA A 70 28.49 -7.35 -23.46
C ALA A 70 29.74 -8.21 -23.25
N ALA A 71 29.83 -8.97 -22.15
CA ALA A 71 30.93 -9.89 -21.89
C ALA A 71 31.00 -10.99 -22.96
N HIS A 72 29.86 -11.58 -23.33
CA HIS A 72 29.78 -12.60 -24.38
C HIS A 72 30.15 -12.05 -25.75
N ALA A 73 29.61 -10.90 -26.14
CA ALA A 73 29.90 -10.25 -27.42
C ALA A 73 31.38 -9.88 -27.53
N PHE A 74 31.97 -9.34 -26.46
CA PHE A 74 33.41 -9.04 -26.40
C PHE A 74 34.26 -10.31 -26.60
N TRP A 75 33.90 -11.40 -25.92
CA TRP A 75 34.65 -12.65 -26.04
C TRP A 75 34.52 -13.29 -27.42
N GLN A 76 33.33 -13.25 -28.02
CA GLN A 76 33.12 -13.72 -29.40
C GLN A 76 33.97 -12.92 -30.39
N ALA A 77 33.92 -11.58 -30.33
CA ALA A 77 34.72 -10.72 -31.20
C ALA A 77 36.24 -10.98 -31.07
N ALA A 78 36.73 -11.19 -29.84
CA ALA A 78 38.13 -11.53 -29.61
C ALA A 78 38.51 -12.89 -30.22
N ARG A 79 37.64 -13.89 -30.12
CA ARG A 79 37.84 -15.20 -30.74
C ARG A 79 37.81 -15.12 -32.25
N ASP A 80 36.87 -14.37 -32.82
CA ASP A 80 36.74 -14.21 -34.26
C ASP A 80 37.99 -13.51 -34.84
N GLY A 81 38.48 -12.46 -34.17
CA GLY A 81 39.72 -11.80 -34.57
C GLY A 81 40.95 -12.72 -34.50
N PHE A 82 41.02 -13.60 -33.51
CA PHE A 82 42.09 -14.60 -33.44
C PHE A 82 41.97 -15.65 -34.57
N LEU A 83 40.76 -16.17 -34.83
CA LEU A 83 40.51 -17.17 -35.87
C LEU A 83 40.74 -16.61 -37.29
N GLN A 84 40.45 -15.33 -37.49
CA GLN A 84 40.74 -14.60 -38.73
C GLN A 84 42.22 -14.19 -38.85
N MET A 85 43.06 -14.55 -37.86
CA MET A 85 44.46 -14.14 -37.77
C MET A 85 44.69 -12.62 -37.81
N SER A 86 43.68 -11.83 -37.43
CA SER A 86 43.80 -10.36 -37.31
C SER A 86 44.36 -9.92 -35.95
N THR A 87 44.43 -10.85 -34.98
CA THR A 87 45.03 -10.63 -33.66
C THR A 87 46.02 -11.73 -33.29
N THR A 88 46.95 -11.43 -32.39
CA THR A 88 47.95 -12.41 -31.96
C THR A 88 47.46 -13.28 -30.81
N SER A 89 48.17 -14.38 -30.54
CA SER A 89 47.92 -15.22 -29.36
C SER A 89 48.10 -14.46 -28.04
N GLY A 90 49.01 -13.48 -28.01
CA GLY A 90 49.19 -12.59 -26.87
C GLY A 90 47.98 -11.68 -26.64
N ASP A 91 47.39 -11.17 -27.71
CA ASP A 91 46.18 -10.34 -27.66
C ASP A 91 44.96 -11.15 -27.21
N LEU A 92 44.80 -12.37 -27.70
CA LEU A 92 43.74 -13.27 -27.23
C LEU A 92 43.88 -13.58 -25.74
N ARG A 93 45.11 -13.78 -25.23
CA ARG A 93 45.35 -14.01 -23.79
C ARG A 93 44.97 -12.79 -22.95
N LYS A 94 45.29 -11.57 -23.43
CA LYS A 94 44.85 -10.32 -22.78
C LYS A 94 43.32 -10.18 -22.81
N ALA A 95 42.70 -10.46 -23.95
CA ALA A 95 41.24 -10.44 -24.09
C ALA A 95 40.56 -11.45 -23.16
N LYS A 96 41.13 -12.64 -22.99
CA LYS A 96 40.62 -13.63 -22.02
C LYS A 96 40.63 -13.08 -20.59
N ALA A 97 41.73 -12.43 -20.18
CA ALA A 97 41.81 -11.81 -18.85
C ALA A 97 40.79 -10.68 -18.67
N ALA A 98 40.55 -9.86 -19.71
CA ALA A 98 39.52 -8.84 -19.69
C ALA A 98 38.11 -9.44 -19.60
N TYR A 99 37.83 -10.51 -20.36
CA TYR A 99 36.55 -11.23 -20.32
C TYR A 99 36.24 -11.79 -18.92
N GLU A 100 37.22 -12.38 -18.24
CA GLU A 100 37.02 -12.87 -16.86
C GLU A 100 36.67 -11.72 -15.90
N ARG A 101 37.29 -10.54 -16.04
CA ARG A 101 36.89 -9.35 -15.27
C ARG A 101 35.46 -8.91 -15.59
N MET A 102 35.07 -8.91 -16.86
CA MET A 102 33.69 -8.58 -17.25
C MET A 102 32.68 -9.56 -16.67
N LYS A 103 33.02 -10.86 -16.58
CA LYS A 103 32.19 -11.86 -15.88
C LYS A 103 32.06 -11.57 -14.39
N GLU A 104 33.16 -11.22 -13.73
CA GLU A 104 33.14 -10.82 -12.31
C GLU A 104 32.25 -9.58 -12.10
N ASP A 105 32.36 -8.58 -12.98
CA ASP A 105 31.52 -7.38 -12.91
C ASP A 105 30.04 -7.72 -13.14
N ALA A 106 29.73 -8.57 -14.12
CA ALA A 106 28.36 -9.06 -14.33
C ALA A 106 27.82 -9.81 -13.09
N ALA A 107 28.66 -10.59 -12.42
CA ALA A 107 28.30 -11.27 -11.17
C ALA A 107 28.02 -10.28 -10.02
N ARG A 108 28.80 -9.19 -9.91
CA ARG A 108 28.52 -8.11 -8.95
C ARG A 108 27.17 -7.44 -9.23
N VAL A 109 26.86 -7.16 -10.49
CA VAL A 109 25.56 -6.58 -10.88
C VAL A 109 24.42 -7.56 -10.54
N HIS A 110 24.62 -8.86 -10.75
CA HIS A 110 23.66 -9.90 -10.38
C HIS A 110 23.38 -9.93 -8.86
N LEU A 111 24.42 -9.80 -8.03
CA LEU A 111 24.25 -9.68 -6.58
C LEU A 111 23.40 -8.45 -6.22
N GLY A 112 23.70 -7.30 -6.82
CA GLY A 112 22.89 -6.09 -6.64
C GLY A 112 21.43 -6.26 -7.08
N TRP A 113 21.17 -7.02 -8.16
CA TRP A 113 19.81 -7.36 -8.56
C TRP A 113 19.09 -8.24 -7.51
N ARG A 114 19.78 -9.25 -6.95
CA ARG A 114 19.20 -10.10 -5.88
C ARG A 114 18.88 -9.32 -4.62
N GLU A 115 19.71 -8.36 -4.24
CA GLU A 115 19.42 -7.46 -3.12
C GLU A 115 18.16 -6.62 -3.38
N GLN A 116 18.02 -6.09 -4.59
CA GLN A 116 16.81 -5.34 -4.96
C GLN A 116 15.56 -6.23 -5.01
N LEU A 117 15.70 -7.50 -5.37
CA LEU A 117 14.59 -8.46 -5.33
C LEU A 117 14.05 -8.59 -3.91
N GLY A 118 14.93 -8.76 -2.92
CA GLY A 118 14.55 -8.81 -1.51
C GLY A 118 13.84 -7.53 -1.04
N ARG A 119 14.30 -6.35 -1.48
CA ARG A 119 13.66 -5.06 -1.17
C ARG A 119 12.27 -4.93 -1.82
N CYS A 120 12.13 -5.39 -3.06
CA CYS A 120 10.86 -5.41 -3.77
C CYS A 120 9.84 -6.33 -3.08
N ASP A 121 10.26 -7.52 -2.65
CA ASP A 121 9.42 -8.47 -1.93
C ASP A 121 8.99 -7.90 -0.56
N ALA A 122 9.89 -7.25 0.16
CA ALA A 122 9.56 -6.56 1.41
C ALA A 122 8.52 -5.45 1.20
N ALA A 123 8.73 -4.58 0.20
CA ALA A 123 7.78 -3.51 -0.15
C ALA A 123 6.41 -4.07 -0.58
N GLN A 124 6.41 -5.19 -1.31
CA GLN A 124 5.19 -5.90 -1.69
C GLN A 124 4.39 -6.34 -0.45
N ARG A 125 5.06 -7.02 0.51
CA ARG A 125 4.42 -7.48 1.75
C ARG A 125 3.84 -6.33 2.55
N THR A 126 4.56 -5.21 2.66
CA THR A 126 4.07 -3.99 3.32
C THR A 126 2.82 -3.45 2.63
N PHE A 127 2.80 -3.37 1.31
CA PHE A 127 1.63 -2.90 0.56
C PHE A 127 0.40 -3.80 0.77
N PHE A 128 0.54 -5.11 0.63
CA PHE A 128 -0.59 -6.04 0.81
C PHE A 128 -1.09 -6.06 2.26
N THR A 129 -0.19 -5.96 3.24
CA THR A 129 -0.58 -5.81 4.65
C THR A 129 -1.37 -4.51 4.87
N ALA A 130 -0.94 -3.39 4.28
CA ALA A 130 -1.68 -2.12 4.37
C ALA A 130 -3.04 -2.20 3.65
N LEU A 131 -3.11 -2.89 2.50
CA LEU A 131 -4.35 -3.13 1.77
C LEU A 131 -5.35 -3.93 2.61
N GLU A 132 -4.92 -5.01 3.24
CA GLU A 132 -5.77 -5.83 4.12
C GLU A 132 -6.32 -5.01 5.30
N ARG A 133 -5.49 -4.16 5.91
CA ARG A 133 -5.91 -3.26 7.00
C ARG A 133 -6.98 -2.27 6.53
N VAL A 134 -6.84 -1.68 5.35
CA VAL A 134 -7.85 -0.79 4.77
C VAL A 134 -9.15 -1.54 4.50
N LEU A 135 -9.08 -2.73 3.89
CA LEU A 135 -10.28 -3.54 3.62
C LEU A 135 -11.00 -3.94 4.91
N ALA A 136 -10.25 -4.33 5.95
CA ALA A 136 -10.82 -4.65 7.26
C ALA A 136 -11.46 -3.41 7.91
N ALA A 137 -10.82 -2.25 7.83
CA ALA A 137 -11.35 -1.00 8.36
C ALA A 137 -12.62 -0.56 7.63
N ASN A 138 -12.68 -0.67 6.30
CA ASN A 138 -13.88 -0.38 5.52
C ASN A 138 -15.06 -1.27 5.93
N ARG A 139 -14.84 -2.58 6.01
CA ARG A 139 -15.89 -3.51 6.47
C ARG A 139 -16.42 -3.17 7.86
N GLN A 140 -15.55 -2.73 8.77
CA GLN A 140 -15.98 -2.30 10.11
C GLN A 140 -16.74 -0.96 10.07
N GLN A 141 -16.31 -0.02 9.23
CA GLN A 141 -16.96 1.27 9.05
C GLN A 141 -18.38 1.10 8.47
N GLU A 142 -18.54 0.26 7.46
CA GLU A 142 -19.83 -0.08 6.85
C GLU A 142 -20.80 -0.68 7.88
N LYS A 143 -20.33 -1.68 8.65
CA LYS A 143 -21.14 -2.30 9.71
C LYS A 143 -21.63 -1.29 10.75
N LEU A 144 -20.76 -0.39 11.21
CA LEU A 144 -21.12 0.63 12.18
C LEU A 144 -22.06 1.68 11.58
N GLY A 145 -21.93 1.98 10.29
CA GLY A 145 -22.84 2.85 9.56
C GLY A 145 -24.26 2.30 9.55
N ILE A 146 -24.41 1.03 9.16
CA ILE A 146 -25.70 0.32 9.16
C ILE A 146 -26.33 0.35 10.56
N LEU A 147 -25.58 -0.03 11.60
CA LEU A 147 -26.09 -0.02 12.98
C LEU A 147 -26.53 1.38 13.44
N ASN A 148 -25.78 2.42 13.07
CA ASN A 148 -26.14 3.78 13.43
C ASN A 148 -27.43 4.24 12.74
N ASP A 149 -27.62 3.84 11.47
CA ASP A 149 -28.82 4.16 10.72
C ASP A 149 -30.04 3.40 11.26
N GLU A 150 -29.88 2.12 11.61
CA GLU A 150 -30.92 1.32 12.29
C GLU A 150 -31.34 1.93 13.62
N LEU A 151 -30.38 2.33 14.46
CA LEU A 151 -30.68 2.99 15.75
C LEU A 151 -31.40 4.32 15.58
N ARG A 152 -31.04 5.11 14.56
CA ARG A 152 -31.74 6.36 14.24
C ARG A 152 -33.17 6.11 13.77
N GLN A 153 -33.39 5.08 12.95
CA GLN A 153 -34.73 4.69 12.52
C GLN A 153 -35.59 4.19 13.70
N LEU A 154 -35.02 3.39 14.60
CA LEU A 154 -35.71 2.94 15.81
C LEU A 154 -36.06 4.10 16.75
N ALA A 155 -35.15 5.06 16.93
CA ALA A 155 -35.41 6.26 17.72
C ALA A 155 -36.57 7.07 17.12
N ALA A 156 -36.56 7.31 15.81
CA ALA A 156 -37.63 8.05 15.12
C ALA A 156 -39.01 7.38 15.26
N ARG A 157 -39.08 6.04 15.17
CA ARG A 157 -40.34 5.29 15.34
C ARG A 157 -40.88 5.30 16.76
N ASN A 158 -40.01 5.47 17.76
CA ASN A 158 -40.43 5.54 19.18
C ASN A 158 -40.87 6.96 19.59
N GLU A 159 -40.59 7.96 18.74
CA GLU A 159 -40.99 9.36 18.94
C GLU A 159 -42.32 9.71 18.21
N GLU A 160 -42.82 8.81 17.34
CA GLU A 160 -44.18 8.81 16.77
C GLU A 160 -45.21 8.16 17.72
#